data_AF-A0A6N8SGR5-F1
#
_entry.id   AF-A0A6N8SGR5-F1
#
_cell.length_a   1.000
_cell.length_b   1.000
_cell.length_c   1.000
_cell.angle_alpha   90.00
_cell.angle_beta   90.00
_cell.angle_gamma   90.00
#
_symmetry.space_group_name_H-M   'P 1'
#
loop_
_entity.id
_entity.type
_entity.pdbx_description
1 polymer ?
#
loop_
_entity_poly.entity_id
_entity_poly.type
_entity_poly.pdbx_seq_one_letter_code
_entity_poly.pdbx_strand_id
1 'polypeptide(L)'
;MECSFRVGQKVVCVDAAFWDEQLPQGTQLVGDLDGLQLGAVYTVREIMISPTWLIPLVLLEEIERPHSFIGGRYFESGFDPKRFRPVVERGIEKGMSILRELLNKQNQPVREDA
;
A
#
# COMPACT_ATOMS: atom_id res chain seq x y z
N MET A 1 -13.71 2.92 9.54
CA MET A 1 -12.30 2.50 9.34
C MET A 1 -11.49 3.75 9.04
N GLU A 2 -10.39 3.94 9.74
CA GLU A 2 -9.50 5.08 9.52
C GLU A 2 -8.45 4.71 8.46
N CYS A 3 -8.19 5.62 7.51
CA CYS A 3 -7.07 5.50 6.58
C CYS A 3 -5.86 6.22 7.18
N SER A 4 -4.79 5.48 7.49
CA SER A 4 -3.57 6.04 8.10
C SER A 4 -2.54 6.52 7.07
N PHE A 5 -2.89 6.52 5.79
CA PHE A 5 -1.98 6.93 4.71
C PHE A 5 -1.98 8.44 4.50
N ARG A 6 -0.98 8.93 3.76
CA ARG A 6 -0.85 10.34 3.35
C ARG A 6 -0.63 10.43 1.85
N VAL A 7 -1.05 11.53 1.25
CA VAL A 7 -0.72 11.84 -0.15
C VAL A 7 0.81 11.93 -0.33
N GLY A 8 1.31 11.38 -1.43
CA GLY A 8 2.73 11.20 -1.74
C GLY A 8 3.39 10.01 -1.03
N GLN A 9 2.69 9.30 -0.15
CA GLN A 9 3.25 8.15 0.54
C GLN A 9 3.38 6.94 -0.39
N LYS A 10 4.54 6.28 -0.34
CA LYS A 10 4.74 4.98 -0.99
C LYS A 10 4.12 3.85 -0.16
N VAL A 11 3.35 3.00 -0.83
CA VAL A 11 2.67 1.84 -0.25
C VAL A 11 2.91 0.60 -1.08
N VAL A 12 3.01 -0.57 -0.45
CA VAL A 12 3.12 -1.86 -1.12
C VAL A 12 1.77 -2.55 -1.13
N CYS A 13 1.36 -3.09 -2.28
CA CYS A 13 0.17 -3.91 -2.39
C CYS A 13 0.41 -5.26 -1.70
N VAL A 14 -0.43 -5.60 -0.72
CA VAL A 14 -0.41 -6.88 0.02
C VAL A 14 -1.61 -7.76 -0.28
N ASP A 15 -2.59 -7.23 -1.02
CA ASP A 15 -3.76 -7.96 -1.50
C ASP A 15 -4.12 -7.46 -2.91
N ALA A 16 -3.78 -8.26 -3.92
CA ALA A 16 -4.13 -7.99 -5.32
C ALA A 16 -5.40 -8.74 -5.75
N ALA A 17 -6.08 -9.43 -4.83
CA ALA A 17 -7.28 -10.18 -5.17
C ALA A 17 -8.44 -9.23 -5.50
N PHE A 18 -9.19 -9.63 -6.52
CA PHE A 18 -10.42 -8.99 -6.92
C PHE A 18 -11.60 -9.73 -6.28
N TRP A 19 -12.37 -9.03 -5.45
CA TRP A 19 -13.45 -9.61 -4.66
C TRP A 19 -14.81 -9.17 -5.23
N ASP A 20 -15.29 -9.87 -6.25
CA ASP A 20 -16.58 -9.60 -6.90
C ASP A 20 -17.78 -9.73 -5.95
N GLU A 21 -17.68 -10.64 -4.98
CA GLU A 21 -18.79 -11.01 -4.09
C GLU A 21 -19.17 -9.90 -3.08
N GLN A 22 -18.38 -8.83 -2.99
CA GLN A 22 -18.65 -7.70 -2.10
C GLN A 22 -19.29 -6.51 -2.81
N LEU A 23 -19.55 -6.60 -4.11
CA LEU A 23 -20.20 -5.54 -4.87
C LEU A 23 -21.72 -5.57 -4.63
N PRO A 24 -22.32 -4.48 -4.16
CA PRO A 24 -23.75 -4.46 -3.95
C PRO A 24 -24.54 -4.46 -5.23
N GLN A 25 -25.78 -4.91 -5.07
CA GLN A 25 -26.70 -5.14 -6.17
C GLN A 25 -26.83 -3.87 -7.03
N GLY A 26 -26.59 -4.01 -8.33
CA GLY A 26 -26.63 -2.90 -9.29
C GLY A 26 -25.28 -2.20 -9.54
N THR A 27 -24.19 -2.62 -8.88
CA THR A 27 -22.84 -2.14 -9.23
C THR A 27 -22.39 -2.78 -10.54
N GLN A 28 -21.97 -1.95 -11.50
CA GLN A 28 -21.37 -2.41 -12.75
C GLN A 28 -19.86 -2.18 -12.69
N LEU A 29 -19.08 -3.21 -12.99
CA LEU A 29 -17.65 -3.08 -13.17
C LEU A 29 -17.36 -2.33 -14.47
N VAL A 30 -16.46 -1.35 -14.39
CA VAL A 30 -15.99 -0.59 -15.55
C VAL A 30 -14.48 -0.69 -15.59
N GLY A 31 -13.95 -1.39 -16.60
CA GLY A 31 -12.50 -1.55 -16.84
C GLY A 31 -11.93 -2.91 -16.40
N ASP A 32 -10.61 -3.05 -16.58
CA ASP A 32 -9.86 -4.26 -16.22
C ASP A 32 -9.58 -4.33 -14.72
N LEU A 33 -9.56 -5.57 -14.21
CA LEU A 33 -9.43 -6.05 -12.81
C LEU A 33 -8.39 -5.30 -11.96
N ASP A 34 -8.71 -4.06 -11.64
CA ASP A 34 -8.08 -3.15 -10.71
C ASP A 34 -6.62 -2.71 -10.93
N GLY A 35 -5.86 -3.38 -11.80
CA GLY A 35 -4.49 -2.99 -12.18
C GLY A 35 -3.44 -3.22 -11.08
N LEU A 36 -3.83 -3.80 -9.94
CA LEU A 36 -2.92 -4.04 -8.84
C LEU A 36 -2.07 -5.28 -9.05
N GLN A 37 -0.82 -5.19 -8.64
CA GLN A 37 0.14 -6.28 -8.65
C GLN A 37 0.62 -6.53 -7.23
N LEU A 38 0.50 -7.77 -6.76
CA LEU A 38 0.93 -8.16 -5.41
C LEU A 38 2.42 -7.87 -5.24
N GLY A 39 2.78 -7.17 -4.16
CA GLY A 39 4.16 -6.77 -3.87
C GLY A 39 4.66 -5.55 -4.64
N ALA A 40 3.91 -5.04 -5.63
CA ALA A 40 4.27 -3.79 -6.29
C ALA A 40 4.08 -2.59 -5.36
N VAL A 41 4.93 -1.59 -5.57
CA VAL A 41 4.91 -0.33 -4.82
C VAL A 41 4.18 0.72 -5.65
N TYR A 42 3.31 1.44 -4.97
CA TYR A 42 2.47 2.50 -5.52
C TYR A 42 2.61 3.76 -4.69
N THR A 43 2.23 4.89 -5.26
CA THR A 43 2.24 6.20 -4.63
C THR A 43 0.81 6.67 -4.41
N VAL A 44 0.46 7.03 -3.16
CA VAL A 44 -0.87 7.57 -2.86
C VAL A 44 -1.01 8.96 -3.49
N ARG A 45 -1.86 9.08 -4.52
CA ARG A 45 -2.16 10.35 -5.19
C ARG A 45 -3.18 11.17 -4.42
N GLU A 46 -4.25 10.52 -3.96
CA GLU A 46 -5.35 11.18 -3.26
C GLU A 46 -6.02 10.22 -2.27
N ILE A 47 -6.63 10.78 -1.23
CA ILE A 47 -7.48 10.06 -0.29
C ILE A 47 -8.85 10.72 -0.34
N MET A 48 -9.87 9.95 -0.69
CA MET A 48 -11.24 10.43 -0.80
C MET A 48 -12.20 9.56 0.01
N ILE A 49 -13.34 10.12 0.38
CA ILE A 49 -14.46 9.32 0.90
C ILE A 49 -15.36 8.97 -0.26
N SER A 50 -15.64 7.68 -0.45
CA SER A 50 -16.61 7.26 -1.45
C SER A 50 -18.00 7.82 -1.10
N PRO A 51 -18.68 8.53 -2.00
CA PRO A 51 -20.02 9.02 -1.75
C PRO A 51 -21.04 7.88 -1.59
N THR A 52 -20.79 6.74 -2.24
CA THR A 52 -21.67 5.56 -2.21
C THR A 52 -21.43 4.72 -0.95
N TRP A 53 -20.16 4.46 -0.61
CA TRP A 53 -19.78 3.54 0.45
C TRP A 53 -19.54 4.22 1.81
N LEU A 54 -19.34 5.54 1.83
CA LEU A 54 -18.91 6.32 3.00
C LEU A 54 -17.65 5.75 3.69
N ILE A 55 -16.78 5.09 2.91
CA ILE A 55 -15.48 4.58 3.36
C ILE A 55 -14.34 5.37 2.70
N PRO A 56 -13.17 5.47 3.35
CA PRO A 56 -11.99 6.03 2.72
C PRO A 56 -11.51 5.11 1.60
N LEU A 57 -11.19 5.71 0.47
CA LEU A 57 -10.53 5.09 -0.67
C LEU A 57 -9.22 5.82 -0.96
N VAL A 58 -8.23 5.08 -1.45
CA VAL A 58 -6.97 5.65 -1.94
C VAL A 58 -6.92 5.61 -3.45
N LEU A 59 -6.48 6.70 -4.07
CA LEU A 59 -6.14 6.77 -5.49
C LEU A 59 -4.62 6.66 -5.61
N LEU A 60 -4.15 5.99 -6.66
CA LEU A 60 -2.73 5.71 -6.87
C LEU A 60 -2.23 6.48 -8.09
N GLU A 61 -1.00 6.96 -8.05
CA GLU A 61 -0.39 7.70 -9.16
C GLU A 61 -0.19 6.80 -10.39
N GLU A 62 0.18 5.53 -10.16
CA GLU A 62 0.54 4.59 -11.22
C GLU A 62 -0.68 3.91 -11.86
N ILE A 63 -1.88 4.07 -11.28
CA ILE A 63 -3.11 3.48 -11.80
C ILE A 63 -4.19 4.55 -11.90
N GLU A 64 -4.47 4.97 -13.12
CA GLU A 64 -5.62 5.79 -13.45
C GLU A 64 -6.81 4.93 -13.86
N ARG A 65 -7.96 5.16 -13.23
CA ARG A 65 -9.19 4.46 -13.56
C ARG A 65 -10.19 5.36 -14.29
N PRO A 66 -11.07 4.76 -15.10
CA PRO A 66 -12.19 5.48 -15.69
C PRO A 66 -13.04 6.17 -14.62
N HIS A 67 -13.49 7.38 -14.93
CA HIS A 67 -14.39 8.12 -14.06
C HIS A 67 -15.82 7.64 -14.24
N SER A 68 -16.50 7.40 -13.12
CA SER A 68 -17.94 7.09 -13.07
C SER A 68 -18.73 8.37 -12.77
N PHE A 69 -19.88 8.54 -13.42
CA PHE A 69 -20.77 9.68 -13.17
C PHE A 69 -21.83 9.31 -12.13
N ILE A 70 -21.75 9.89 -10.93
CA ILE A 70 -22.66 9.62 -9.81
C ILE A 70 -23.17 10.95 -9.25
N GLY A 71 -24.49 11.11 -9.16
CA GLY A 71 -25.10 12.28 -8.53
C GLY A 71 -24.70 13.63 -9.14
N GLY A 72 -24.46 13.68 -10.46
CA GLY A 72 -24.10 14.92 -11.16
C GLY A 72 -22.59 15.23 -11.18
N ARG A 73 -21.73 14.32 -10.69
CA ARG A 73 -20.28 14.52 -10.61
C ARG A 73 -19.52 13.30 -11.11
N TYR A 74 -18.33 13.53 -11.66
CA TYR A 74 -17.41 12.47 -12.05
C TYR A 74 -16.54 12.06 -10.86
N PHE A 75 -16.42 10.76 -10.64
CA PHE A 75 -15.61 10.18 -9.56
C PHE A 75 -14.77 9.02 -10.09
N GLU A 76 -13.49 9.04 -9.78
CA GLU A 76 -12.64 7.88 -9.96
C GLU A 76 -12.87 6.87 -8.84
N SER A 77 -12.92 5.58 -9.18
CA SER A 77 -13.03 4.53 -8.17
C SER A 77 -11.66 4.26 -7.55
N GLY A 78 -11.47 4.63 -6.29
CA GLY A 78 -10.25 4.29 -5.55
C GLY A 78 -10.19 2.84 -5.06
N PHE A 79 -9.19 2.55 -4.24
CA PHE A 79 -8.92 1.23 -3.66
C PHE A 79 -9.14 1.24 -2.14
N ASP A 80 -9.50 0.08 -1.57
CA ASP A 80 -9.58 -0.08 -0.11
C ASP A 80 -8.16 0.03 0.49
N PRO A 81 -7.92 0.94 1.45
CA PRO A 81 -6.63 1.08 2.14
C PRO A 81 -6.09 -0.23 2.73
N LYS A 82 -6.94 -1.19 3.11
CA LYS A 82 -6.53 -2.48 3.68
C LYS A 82 -5.62 -3.29 2.78
N ARG A 83 -5.73 -3.10 1.46
CA ARG A 83 -4.95 -3.80 0.44
C ARG A 83 -3.49 -3.38 0.42
N PHE A 84 -3.12 -2.38 1.22
CA PHE A 84 -1.79 -1.81 1.22
C PHE A 84 -1.13 -1.80 2.59
N ARG A 85 0.20 -1.75 2.59
CA ARG A 85 1.01 -1.43 3.76
C ARG A 85 1.97 -0.30 3.42
N PRO A 86 2.33 0.57 4.38
CA PRO A 86 3.30 1.61 4.13
C PRO A 86 4.64 0.97 3.75
N VAL A 87 5.31 1.50 2.73
CA VAL A 87 6.72 1.16 2.50
C VAL A 87 7.49 1.79 3.64
N VAL A 88 7.82 0.98 4.64
CA VAL A 88 8.71 1.41 5.70
C VAL A 88 10.11 1.40 5.11
N GLU A 89 10.69 2.57 4.89
CA GLU A 89 12.14 2.69 4.85
C GLU A 89 12.65 2.27 6.23
N ARG A 90 12.85 0.97 6.45
CA ARG A 90 13.65 0.52 7.57
C ARG A 90 15.00 1.15 7.31
N GLY A 91 15.34 2.18 8.09
CA GLY A 91 16.65 2.80 8.06
C GLY A 91 17.68 1.68 8.04
N ILE A 92 18.27 1.45 6.87
CA ILE A 92 19.26 0.40 6.64
C ILE A 92 20.38 0.61 7.67
N GLU A 93 20.62 1.87 8.04
CA GLU A 93 21.49 2.30 9.13
C GLU A 93 21.20 1.61 10.48
N LYS A 94 19.94 1.51 10.91
CA LYS A 94 19.59 0.89 12.20
C LYS A 94 19.76 -0.63 12.15
N GLY A 95 19.39 -1.26 11.04
CA GLY A 95 19.62 -2.69 10.82
C GLY A 95 21.11 -3.05 10.71
N MET A 96 21.88 -2.25 9.97
CA MET A 96 23.34 -2.41 9.82
C MET A 96 24.08 -2.09 11.11
N SER A 97 23.60 -1.15 11.93
CA SER A 97 24.17 -0.87 13.26
C SER A 97 24.05 -2.09 14.17
N ILE A 98 22.87 -2.73 14.21
CA ILE A 98 22.66 -3.96 14.99
C ILE A 98 23.54 -5.10 14.48
N LEU A 99 23.63 -5.29 13.15
CA LEU A 99 24.48 -6.31 12.55
C LEU A 99 25.96 -6.09 12.87
N ARG A 100 26.45 -4.85 12.78
CA ARG A 100 27.83 -4.47 13.15
C ARG A 100 28.10 -4.73 14.62
N GLU A 101 27.17 -4.40 15.52
CA GLU A 101 27.30 -4.70 16.94
C GLU A 101 27.40 -6.20 17.22
N LEU A 102 26.62 -7.03 16.51
CA LEU A 102 26.68 -8.49 16.65
C LEU A 102 27.99 -9.07 16.12
N LEU A 103 28.49 -8.58 14.99
CA LEU A 103 29.77 -9.00 14.42
C LEU A 103 30.96 -8.57 15.31
N ASN A 104 30.92 -7.36 15.87
CA ASN A 104 31.98 -6.88 16.77
C ASN A 104 32.01 -7.64 18.10
N LYS A 105 30.86 -8.16 18.57
CA LYS A 105 30.79 -9.01 19.77
C LYS A 105 31.37 -10.42 19.55
N GLN A 106 31.52 -10.87 18.30
CA GLN A 106 32.08 -12.18 17.97
C GLN A 106 33.62 -12.20 17.84
N ASN A 107 34.30 -11.05 17.85
CA ASN A 107 35.76 -10.97 17.96
C ASN A 107 36.23 -11.24 19.40
N GLN A 108 36.05 -12.49 19.86
CA GLN A 108 36.82 -13.02 20.97
C GLN A 108 38.31 -13.09 20.55
N PRO A 109 39.26 -12.72 21.43
CA PRO A 109 40.68 -12.84 21.13
C PRO A 109 41.02 -14.31 20.89
N VAL A 110 41.66 -14.60 19.75
CA VAL A 110 42.29 -15.89 19.48
C VAL A 110 43.25 -16.13 20.64
N ARG A 111 43.04 -17.20 21.42
CA ARG A 111 44.03 -17.63 22.42
C ARG A 111 45.29 -18.04 21.65
N GLU A 112 46.38 -17.31 21.87
CA GLU A 112 47.70 -17.81 21.54
C GLU A 112 48.02 -18.93 22.52
N ASP A 113 47.92 -20.17 22.06
CA ASP A 113 48.43 -21.32 22.81
C ASP A 113 49.96 -21.33 22.71
N ALA A 114 50.58 -21.37 23.90
CA ALA A 114 52.03 -21.38 24.14
C ALA A 114 52.71 -22.72 23.78
#